data_AF-A0AA48H9I1-F1
#
_entry.id   AF-A0AA48H9I1-F1
#
_cell.length_a   1.000
_cell.length_b   1.000
_cell.length_c   1.000
_cell.angle_alpha   90.00
_cell.angle_beta   90.00
_cell.angle_gamma   90.00
#
_symmetry.space_group_name_H-M   'P 1'
#
loop_
_entity.id
_entity.type
_entity.pdbx_description
1 polymer ?
#
loop_
_entity_poly.entity_id
_entity_poly.type
_entity_poly.pdbx_seq_one_letter_code
_entity_poly.pdbx_strand_id
1 'polypeptide(L)'
;MLPALGLVGALALGPTAALADPWPVGEVVTPSGMTVALEAVVFEENPWSGESLAVVRLIAPQLAQALTDPFALRADMDWACATWGLPAAASVSSAPDIVVVEMMAAPVARGTPDPAILQVFEQYRLLGADCIWELF
;
A
#
# COMPACT_ATOMS: atom_id res chain seq x y z
N MET A 1 -52.62 -35.72 30.58
CA MET A 1 -51.58 -34.84 31.16
C MET A 1 -50.43 -34.80 30.15
N LEU A 2 -50.37 -33.76 29.31
CA LEU A 2 -49.31 -33.57 28.30
C LEU A 2 -48.16 -32.75 28.92
N PRO A 3 -46.88 -33.11 28.74
CA PRO A 3 -45.80 -32.20 29.07
C PRO A 3 -45.55 -31.23 27.91
N ALA A 4 -45.37 -29.95 28.27
CA ALA A 4 -45.07 -28.86 27.37
C ALA A 4 -43.65 -28.98 26.82
N LEU A 5 -43.48 -28.94 25.49
CA LEU A 5 -42.20 -28.71 24.83
C LEU A 5 -41.86 -27.22 24.93
N GLY A 6 -40.87 -26.87 25.76
CA GLY A 6 -40.24 -25.55 25.75
C GLY A 6 -39.18 -25.49 24.66
N LEU A 7 -39.40 -24.64 23.65
CA LEU A 7 -38.40 -24.34 22.62
C LEU A 7 -37.51 -23.20 23.14
N VAL A 8 -36.31 -23.52 23.64
CA VAL A 8 -35.30 -22.51 23.99
C VAL A 8 -34.55 -22.14 22.72
N GLY A 9 -34.86 -20.98 22.14
CA GLY A 9 -34.14 -20.42 21.01
C GLY A 9 -32.80 -19.83 21.47
N ALA A 10 -31.71 -20.52 21.15
CA ALA A 10 -30.36 -20.00 21.32
C ALA A 10 -30.02 -19.06 20.14
N LEU A 11 -30.07 -17.75 20.38
CA LEU A 11 -29.47 -16.76 19.50
C LEU A 11 -27.94 -16.81 19.68
N ALA A 12 -27.27 -17.52 18.77
CA ALA A 12 -25.82 -17.50 18.68
C ALA A 12 -25.38 -16.15 18.09
N LEU A 13 -24.94 -15.22 18.95
CA LEU A 13 -24.12 -14.08 18.52
C LEU A 13 -22.74 -14.63 18.12
N GLY A 14 -22.53 -14.84 16.82
CA GLY A 14 -21.20 -15.13 16.29
C GLY A 14 -20.28 -13.90 16.41
N PRO A 15 -18.98 -14.08 16.62
CA PRO A 15 -18.04 -12.97 16.68
C PRO A 15 -17.93 -12.34 15.28
N THR A 16 -18.19 -11.04 15.19
CA THR A 16 -17.78 -10.22 14.06
C THR A 16 -16.26 -10.15 14.05
N ALA A 17 -15.61 -11.02 13.27
CA ALA A 17 -14.23 -10.81 12.88
C ALA A 17 -14.18 -9.51 12.07
N ALA A 18 -13.69 -8.43 12.68
CA ALA A 18 -13.27 -7.28 11.91
C ALA A 18 -12.16 -7.76 10.99
N LEU A 19 -12.44 -7.86 9.69
CA LEU A 19 -11.41 -7.93 8.69
C LEU A 19 -10.63 -6.63 8.87
N ALA A 20 -9.43 -6.70 9.45
CA ALA A 20 -8.51 -5.58 9.38
C ALA A 20 -8.39 -5.21 7.90
N ASP A 21 -8.49 -3.93 7.58
CA ASP A 21 -8.16 -3.48 6.23
C ASP A 21 -6.77 -4.05 5.88
N PRO A 22 -6.57 -4.61 4.67
CA PRO A 22 -5.33 -5.30 4.33
C PRO A 22 -4.12 -4.37 4.40
N TRP A 23 -4.35 -3.06 4.43
CA TRP A 23 -3.36 -2.02 4.62
C TRP A 23 -4.01 -0.71 5.12
N PRO A 24 -3.22 0.23 5.68
CA PRO A 24 -3.73 1.51 6.18
C PRO A 24 -4.42 2.34 5.08
N VAL A 25 -5.52 3.00 5.45
CA VAL A 25 -6.25 3.98 4.64
C VAL A 25 -6.32 5.32 5.37
N GLY A 26 -6.36 6.42 4.62
CA GLY A 26 -6.28 7.79 5.17
C GLY A 26 -4.85 8.27 5.37
N GLU A 27 -4.69 9.31 6.20
CA GLU A 27 -3.38 9.89 6.52
C GLU A 27 -2.60 9.02 7.52
N VAL A 28 -1.34 8.76 7.21
CA VAL A 28 -0.39 8.00 8.03
C VAL A 28 0.92 8.77 8.12
N VAL A 29 1.57 8.70 9.27
CA VAL A 29 2.87 9.33 9.50
C VAL A 29 3.98 8.32 9.22
N THR A 30 4.92 8.69 8.35
CA THR A 30 6.10 7.89 8.02
C THR A 30 7.12 7.87 9.16
N PRO A 31 8.12 6.97 9.14
CA PRO A 31 9.21 6.98 10.11
C PRO A 31 9.95 8.32 10.25
N SER A 32 10.11 9.09 9.17
CA SER A 32 10.73 10.43 9.22
C SER A 32 9.81 11.51 9.80
N GLY A 33 8.53 11.22 10.00
CA GLY A 33 7.52 12.16 10.48
C GLY A 33 6.74 12.88 9.39
N MET A 34 6.92 12.52 8.11
CA MET A 34 6.13 13.04 7.00
C MET A 34 4.72 12.43 7.00
N THR A 35 3.70 13.20 6.69
CA THR A 35 2.34 12.69 6.49
C THR A 35 2.15 12.26 5.05
N VAL A 36 1.68 11.03 4.85
CA VAL A 36 1.31 10.47 3.55
C VAL A 36 -0.10 9.89 3.56
N ALA A 37 -0.74 9.80 2.40
CA ALA A 37 -2.02 9.13 2.25
C ALA A 37 -2.01 8.21 1.02
N LEU A 38 -2.55 7.01 1.15
CA LEU A 38 -2.72 6.09 0.02
C LEU A 38 -3.76 6.65 -0.96
N GLU A 39 -3.34 6.90 -2.20
CA GLU A 39 -4.24 7.23 -3.30
C GLU A 39 -4.78 5.95 -3.95
N ALA A 40 -3.87 5.03 -4.31
CA ALA A 40 -4.22 3.79 -4.97
C ALA A 40 -3.09 2.74 -4.86
N VAL A 41 -3.48 1.47 -5.01
CA VAL A 41 -2.56 0.40 -5.41
C VAL A 41 -3.01 -0.08 -6.79
N VAL A 42 -2.12 -0.01 -7.78
CA VAL A 42 -2.42 -0.36 -9.17
C VAL A 42 -1.59 -1.57 -9.57
N PHE A 43 -2.25 -2.62 -10.08
CA PHE A 43 -1.56 -3.77 -10.65
C PHE A 43 -1.49 -3.62 -12.16
N GLU A 44 -0.29 -3.73 -12.73
CA GLU A 44 -0.05 -3.58 -14.16
C GLU A 44 1.16 -4.38 -14.63
N GLU A 45 1.37 -4.44 -15.94
CA GLU A 45 2.53 -5.08 -16.55
C GLU A 45 3.43 -4.01 -17.15
N ASN A 46 4.74 -4.12 -16.92
CA ASN A 46 5.72 -3.27 -17.58
C ASN A 46 5.72 -3.61 -19.09
N PRO A 47 5.40 -2.66 -19.99
CA PRO A 47 5.25 -2.96 -21.42
C PRO A 47 6.57 -3.28 -22.12
N TRP A 48 7.72 -3.03 -21.48
CA TRP A 48 9.04 -3.32 -22.03
C TRP A 48 9.66 -4.59 -21.46
N SER A 49 9.59 -4.82 -20.14
CA SER A 49 10.17 -6.02 -19.50
C SER A 49 9.19 -7.19 -19.39
N GLY A 50 7.88 -6.95 -19.43
CA GLY A 50 6.84 -7.94 -19.13
C GLY A 50 6.74 -8.29 -17.65
N GLU A 51 7.48 -7.61 -16.77
CA GLU A 51 7.37 -7.79 -15.32
C GLU A 51 6.04 -7.25 -14.82
N SER A 52 5.39 -8.05 -13.97
CA SER A 52 4.19 -7.66 -13.25
C SER A 52 4.54 -6.71 -12.10
N LEU A 53 3.80 -5.61 -12.00
CA LEU A 53 4.04 -4.51 -11.06
C LEU A 53 2.86 -4.36 -10.10
N ALA A 54 3.16 -4.06 -8.84
CA ALA A 54 2.23 -3.40 -7.93
C ALA A 54 2.72 -1.98 -7.64
N VAL A 55 2.02 -0.97 -8.18
CA VAL A 55 2.34 0.45 -8.01
C VAL A 55 1.56 1.01 -6.83
N VAL A 56 2.25 1.25 -5.73
CA VAL A 56 1.74 1.92 -4.52
C VAL A 56 1.86 3.42 -4.72
N ARG A 57 0.72 4.12 -4.81
CA ARG A 57 0.63 5.55 -5.08
C ARG A 57 0.27 6.29 -3.80
N LEU A 58 1.17 7.16 -3.33
CA LEU A 58 1.04 7.91 -2.09
C LEU A 58 1.02 9.41 -2.36
N ILE A 59 0.08 10.13 -1.74
CA ILE A 59 0.10 11.59 -1.67
C ILE A 59 0.96 11.99 -0.47
N ALA A 60 2.02 12.76 -0.71
CA ALA A 60 3.01 13.19 0.27
C ALA A 60 3.21 14.72 0.16
N PRO A 61 2.35 15.56 0.76
CA PRO A 61 2.39 17.00 0.53
C PRO A 61 3.69 17.69 0.97
N GLN A 62 4.46 17.06 1.86
CA GLN A 62 5.75 17.58 2.34
C GLN A 62 6.97 17.03 1.55
N LEU A 63 6.75 16.35 0.41
CA LEU A 63 7.81 15.66 -0.33
C LEU A 63 8.98 16.57 -0.73
N ALA A 64 8.71 17.84 -1.07
CA ALA A 64 9.77 18.80 -1.39
C ALA A 64 10.70 19.10 -0.19
N GLN A 65 10.19 19.04 1.04
CA GLN A 65 11.00 19.17 2.25
C GLN A 65 11.76 17.87 2.52
N ALA A 66 11.13 16.71 2.32
CA ALA A 66 11.75 15.41 2.52
C ALA A 66 12.99 15.19 1.62
N LEU A 67 13.03 15.80 0.43
CA LEU A 67 14.21 15.79 -0.44
C LEU A 67 15.49 16.40 0.18
N THR A 68 15.36 17.18 1.25
CA THR A 68 16.52 17.73 1.96
C THR A 68 17.28 16.68 2.78
N ASP A 69 16.63 15.54 3.06
CA ASP A 69 17.25 14.35 3.66
C ASP A 69 16.90 13.10 2.83
N PRO A 70 17.67 12.83 1.76
CA PRO A 70 17.43 11.69 0.87
C PRO A 70 17.48 10.33 1.59
N PHE A 71 18.24 10.21 2.68
CA PHE A 71 18.32 8.95 3.43
C PHE A 71 17.05 8.69 4.23
N ALA A 72 16.50 9.72 4.88
CA ALA A 72 15.22 9.62 5.56
C ALA A 72 14.08 9.36 4.57
N LEU A 73 14.06 10.05 3.43
CA LEU A 73 13.07 9.81 2.37
C LEU A 73 13.16 8.37 1.84
N ARG A 74 14.37 7.85 1.62
CA ARG A 74 14.57 6.46 1.19
C ARG A 74 14.02 5.46 2.22
N ALA A 75 14.29 5.68 3.50
CA ALA A 75 13.75 4.85 4.58
C ALA A 75 12.22 4.90 4.67
N ASP A 76 11.61 6.05 4.39
CA ASP A 76 10.14 6.16 4.30
C ASP A 76 9.58 5.39 3.09
N MET A 77 10.28 5.40 1.96
CA MET A 77 9.89 4.62 0.78
C MET A 77 10.05 3.10 1.03
N ASP A 78 11.10 2.67 1.73
CA ASP A 78 11.29 1.29 2.19
C ASP A 78 10.10 0.84 3.06
N TRP A 79 9.78 1.67 4.05
CA TRP A 79 8.66 1.46 4.95
C TRP A 79 7.32 1.41 4.19
N ALA A 80 7.14 2.26 3.18
CA ALA A 80 5.93 2.25 2.35
C ALA A 80 5.79 0.95 1.55
N CYS A 81 6.89 0.40 1.00
CA CYS A 81 6.86 -0.91 0.36
C CYS A 81 6.40 -2.00 1.34
N ALA A 82 6.93 -2.00 2.56
CA ALA A 82 6.51 -2.96 3.58
C ALA A 82 5.05 -2.78 4.02
N THR A 83 4.59 -1.52 4.09
CA THR A 83 3.27 -1.16 4.63
C THR A 83 2.13 -1.43 3.65
N TRP A 84 2.34 -1.17 2.35
CA TRP A 84 1.32 -1.34 1.32
C TRP A 84 1.72 -2.35 0.24
N GLY A 85 2.98 -2.39 -0.16
CA GLY A 85 3.49 -3.27 -1.22
C GLY A 85 3.39 -4.75 -0.86
N LEU A 86 3.91 -5.16 0.30
CA LEU A 86 3.85 -6.56 0.73
C LEU A 86 2.41 -7.05 0.91
N PRO A 87 1.51 -6.32 1.60
CA PRO A 87 0.12 -6.76 1.73
C PRO A 87 -0.62 -6.78 0.38
N ALA A 88 -0.34 -5.82 -0.52
CA ALA A 88 -0.88 -5.84 -1.89
C ALA A 88 -0.45 -7.09 -2.66
N ALA A 89 0.83 -7.43 -2.63
CA ALA A 89 1.35 -8.63 -3.27
C ALA A 89 0.72 -9.91 -2.72
N ALA A 90 0.45 -9.98 -1.41
CA ALA A 90 -0.21 -11.11 -0.77
C ALA A 90 -1.73 -11.19 -1.07
N SER A 91 -2.33 -10.11 -1.56
CA SER A 91 -3.78 -10.05 -1.85
C SER A 91 -4.17 -10.68 -3.18
N VAL A 92 -3.19 -10.99 -4.04
CA VAL A 92 -3.39 -11.55 -5.38
C VAL A 92 -2.81 -12.96 -5.47
N SER A 93 -3.34 -13.79 -6.39
CA SER A 93 -2.92 -15.19 -6.52
C SER A 93 -1.52 -15.37 -7.11
N SER A 94 -1.08 -14.40 -7.93
CA SER A 94 0.28 -14.34 -8.46
C SER A 94 0.91 -13.06 -7.93
N ALA A 95 1.95 -13.20 -7.11
CA ALA A 95 2.67 -12.05 -6.60
C ALA A 95 3.30 -11.28 -7.78
N PRO A 96 3.31 -9.93 -7.71
CA PRO A 96 4.01 -9.11 -8.67
C PRO A 96 5.52 -9.35 -8.59
N ASP A 97 6.23 -9.16 -9.71
CA ASP A 97 7.69 -9.23 -9.78
C ASP A 97 8.34 -8.05 -9.04
N ILE A 98 7.72 -6.87 -9.16
CA ILE A 98 8.22 -5.61 -8.62
C ILE A 98 7.09 -4.84 -7.91
N VAL A 99 7.41 -4.22 -6.78
CA VAL A 99 6.62 -3.14 -6.19
C VAL A 99 7.26 -1.81 -6.56
N VAL A 100 6.46 -0.89 -7.09
CA VAL A 100 6.86 0.51 -7.30
C VAL A 100 6.21 1.34 -6.20
N VAL A 101 6.99 2.12 -5.47
CA VAL A 101 6.46 3.15 -4.57
C VAL A 101 6.58 4.49 -5.28
N GLU A 102 5.43 5.12 -5.54
CA GLU A 102 5.29 6.45 -6.14
C GLU A 102 4.80 7.41 -5.04
N MET A 103 5.64 8.34 -4.61
CA MET A 103 5.22 9.47 -3.77
C MET A 103 5.02 10.71 -4.62
N MET A 104 3.86 11.34 -4.53
CA MET A 104 3.48 12.54 -5.27
C MET A 104 3.15 13.68 -4.31
N ALA A 105 3.63 14.89 -4.55
CA ALA A 105 3.32 16.05 -3.70
C ALA A 105 1.82 16.45 -3.72
N ALA A 106 1.12 16.09 -4.80
CA ALA A 106 -0.31 16.25 -4.99
C ALA A 106 -0.82 15.16 -5.95
N PRO A 107 -2.14 14.91 -6.06
CA PRO A 107 -2.67 13.93 -7.00
C PRO A 107 -2.25 14.20 -8.45
N VAL A 108 -1.76 13.16 -9.14
CA VAL A 108 -1.39 13.22 -10.57
C VAL A 108 -2.21 12.19 -11.35
N ALA A 109 -2.84 12.65 -12.43
CA ALA A 109 -3.59 11.77 -13.33
C ALA A 109 -2.62 10.84 -14.10
N ARG A 110 -2.85 9.53 -14.01
CA ARG A 110 -2.10 8.53 -14.78
C ARG A 110 -2.16 8.84 -16.28
N GLY A 111 -1.04 8.62 -16.97
CA GLY A 111 -0.91 8.86 -18.42
C GLY A 111 -0.80 10.33 -18.83
N THR A 112 -0.93 11.27 -17.90
CA THR A 112 -0.80 12.71 -18.15
C THR A 112 0.29 13.28 -17.24
N PRO A 113 1.56 13.33 -17.68
CA PRO A 113 2.63 13.88 -16.86
C PRO A 113 2.36 15.34 -16.50
N ASP A 114 2.52 15.68 -15.23
CA ASP A 114 2.49 17.06 -14.74
C ASP A 114 3.85 17.41 -14.11
N PRO A 115 4.72 18.17 -14.82
CA PRO A 115 6.04 18.53 -14.32
C PRO A 115 6.01 19.55 -13.18
N ALA A 116 4.87 20.18 -12.90
CA ALA A 116 4.73 21.09 -11.76
C ALA A 116 4.52 20.34 -10.44
N ILE A 117 4.15 19.05 -10.49
CA ILE A 117 3.95 18.21 -9.32
C ILE A 117 5.18 17.32 -9.12
N LEU A 118 5.86 17.52 -7.99
CA LEU A 118 7.01 16.70 -7.61
C LEU A 118 6.56 15.26 -7.37
N GLN A 119 7.29 14.33 -7.98
CA GLN A 119 7.08 12.88 -7.82
C GLN A 119 8.43 12.21 -7.62
N VAL A 120 8.47 11.23 -6.71
CA VAL A 120 9.64 10.39 -6.44
C VAL A 120 9.22 8.94 -6.53
N PHE A 121 10.03 8.13 -7.20
CA PHE A 121 9.75 6.73 -7.47
C PHE A 121 10.88 5.88 -6.90
N GLU A 122 10.53 4.75 -6.30
CA GLU A 122 11.47 3.69 -5.94
C GLU A 122 10.92 2.34 -6.37
N GLN A 123 11.81 1.41 -6.71
CA GLN A 123 11.49 0.06 -7.14
C GLN A 123 12.00 -0.98 -6.14
N TYR A 124 11.21 -2.04 -5.94
CA TYR A 124 11.50 -3.10 -5.00
C TYR A 124 11.18 -4.46 -5.61
N ARG A 125 12.15 -5.36 -5.60
CA ARG A 125 11.91 -6.77 -5.85
C ARG A 125 11.46 -7.46 -4.57
N LEU A 126 10.43 -8.28 -4.66
CA LEU A 126 9.96 -9.03 -3.51
C LEU A 126 10.78 -10.31 -3.33
N LEU A 127 11.32 -10.49 -2.14
CA LEU A 127 11.97 -11.73 -1.72
C LEU A 127 11.33 -12.24 -0.44
N GLY A 128 10.30 -13.08 -0.57
CA GLY A 128 9.52 -13.54 0.57
C GLY A 128 8.73 -12.40 1.21
N ALA A 129 9.08 -12.03 2.44
CA ALA A 129 8.46 -10.94 3.19
C ALA A 129 9.31 -9.66 3.18
N ASP A 130 10.33 -9.59 2.30
CA ASP A 130 11.25 -8.47 2.23
C ASP A 130 11.08 -7.69 0.91
N CYS A 131 11.17 -6.37 1.02
CA CYS A 131 11.27 -5.45 -0.12
C CYS A 131 12.75 -5.17 -0.40
N ILE A 132 13.30 -5.78 -1.45
CA ILE A 132 14.68 -5.57 -1.87
C ILE A 132 14.73 -4.39 -2.84
N TRP A 133 15.27 -3.27 -2.38
CA TRP A 133 15.42 -2.09 -3.22
C TRP A 133 16.30 -2.34 -4.45
N GLU A 134 15.82 -1.90 -5.61
CA GLU A 134 16.57 -1.87 -6.86
C GLU A 134 16.60 -0.42 -7.37
N LEU A 135 17.73 -0.02 -7.97
CA LEU A 135 17.88 1.31 -8.54
C LEU A 135 16.85 1.54 -9.66
N PHE A 136 16.06 2.62 -9.51
CA PHE A 136 15.10 3.11 -10.50
C PHE A 136 15.78 3.87 -11.64
#